data_AF-A0A7S0E1Z7-F1
#
_entry.id   AF-A0A7S0E1Z7-F1
#
_cell.length_a   1.000
_cell.length_b   1.000
_cell.length_c   1.000
_cell.angle_alpha   90.00
_cell.angle_beta   90.00
_cell.angle_gamma   90.00
#
_symmetry.space_group_name_H-M   'P 1'
#
loop_
_entity.id
_entity.type
_entity.pdbx_description
1 polymer ?
#
loop_
_entity_poly.entity_id
_entity_poly.type
_entity_poly.pdbx_seq_one_letter_code
_entity_poly.pdbx_strand_id
1 'polypeptide(L)'
;MYAHFQVLVHLDGFRNLDLFHQGEYAIGVRIYSETSNRAARPTRFIDKSNVHGVQPLSSSAPAYPGGINDEDSCFRCSSFYIRYREETHQINEAALFDVELPVPQDFVFDPCILQFELLFQKPNKARALVGGQDAPLTLNRLLLVATHKFRFLPSQQGSFGHCHLTFDDMHTCIVEGYASCVLSSFTAGRCELLPRMFIPPEPDKKKGKKSKEEEAPPPVVGTFTVNSNFLPCEQGGRGFPPLLTGLENEERRYANSKDALTDRSGRSEVSSSSSSSSSSS
;
A
#
# COMPACT_ATOMS: atom_id res chain seq x y z
N MET A 1 -20.45 21.79 1.30
CA MET A 1 -19.09 22.27 1.60
C MET A 1 -18.26 21.06 1.97
N TYR A 2 -16.98 21.02 1.57
CA TYR A 2 -16.08 19.93 1.89
C TYR A 2 -14.84 20.46 2.63
N ALA A 3 -14.36 19.68 3.60
CA ALA A 3 -13.09 19.88 4.25
C ALA A 3 -12.04 18.95 3.62
N HIS A 4 -10.86 19.51 3.36
CA HIS A 4 -9.72 18.80 2.79
C HIS A 4 -8.68 18.59 3.88
N PHE A 5 -8.40 17.34 4.20
CA PHE A 5 -7.34 16.96 5.12
C PHE A 5 -6.16 16.37 4.35
N GLN A 6 -4.96 16.67 4.81
CA GLN A 6 -3.75 16.01 4.37
C GLN A 6 -3.33 15.01 5.42
N VAL A 7 -3.17 13.75 5.02
CA VAL A 7 -2.69 12.68 5.89
C VAL A 7 -1.33 12.21 5.39
N LEU A 8 -0.28 12.43 6.17
CA LEU A 8 1.05 11.89 5.91
C LEU A 8 1.17 10.56 6.65
N VAL A 9 1.48 9.49 5.92
CA VAL A 9 1.81 8.18 6.50
C VAL A 9 3.29 7.90 6.22
N HIS A 10 4.04 7.55 7.25
CA HIS A 10 5.45 7.18 7.17
C HIS A 10 5.64 5.76 7.71
N LEU A 11 6.30 4.91 6.95
CA LEU A 11 6.75 3.58 7.33
C LEU A 11 8.25 3.64 7.59
N ASP A 12 8.67 3.42 8.82
CA ASP A 12 10.06 3.55 9.24
C ASP A 12 10.82 2.24 9.02
N GLY A 13 10.39 1.17 9.69
CA GLY A 13 11.05 -0.13 9.63
C GLY A 13 10.09 -1.30 9.74
N PHE A 14 10.58 -2.46 9.30
CA PHE A 14 9.94 -3.75 9.42
C PHE A 14 10.85 -4.70 10.19
N ARG A 15 10.33 -5.34 11.23
CA ARG A 15 11.04 -6.37 11.99
C ARG A 15 10.33 -7.70 11.82
N ASN A 16 10.98 -8.61 11.12
CA ASN A 16 10.63 -10.02 11.10
C ASN A 16 11.13 -10.70 12.37
N LEU A 17 10.26 -11.28 13.17
CA LEU A 17 10.68 -12.19 14.25
C LEU A 17 10.60 -13.64 13.76
N ASP A 18 9.45 -14.05 13.22
CA ASP A 18 9.24 -15.42 12.74
C ASP A 18 8.12 -15.55 11.69
N LEU A 19 8.19 -14.78 10.60
CA LEU A 19 7.36 -15.07 9.44
C LEU A 19 7.73 -16.44 8.87
N PHE A 20 6.73 -17.30 8.70
CA PHE A 20 6.89 -18.70 8.31
C PHE A 20 7.34 -18.92 6.85
N HIS A 21 7.39 -17.86 6.04
CA HIS A 21 7.68 -17.96 4.61
C HIS A 21 8.79 -17.01 4.20
N GLN A 22 9.78 -17.54 3.48
CA GLN A 22 10.76 -16.74 2.76
C GLN A 22 10.12 -16.20 1.49
N GLY A 23 10.47 -14.97 1.11
CA GLY A 23 10.03 -14.36 -0.14
C GLY A 23 10.03 -12.84 -0.11
N GLU A 24 9.40 -12.26 -1.13
CA GLU A 24 9.25 -10.81 -1.28
C GLU A 24 8.02 -10.35 -0.49
N TYR A 25 8.19 -9.33 0.32
CA TYR A 25 7.14 -8.68 1.10
C TYR A 25 7.04 -7.21 0.73
N ALA A 26 5.84 -6.64 0.88
CA ALA A 26 5.60 -5.21 0.78
C ALA A 26 4.45 -4.80 1.69
N ILE A 27 4.35 -3.51 1.99
CA ILE A 27 3.27 -2.94 2.79
C ILE A 27 2.44 -2.02 1.89
N GLY A 28 1.15 -2.32 1.78
CA GLY A 28 0.15 -1.44 1.19
C GLY A 28 -0.48 -0.56 2.26
N VAL A 29 -0.80 0.68 1.92
CA VAL A 29 -1.50 1.63 2.79
C VAL A 29 -2.64 2.27 2.03
N ARG A 30 -3.82 2.25 2.64
CA ARG A 30 -5.05 2.87 2.13
C ARG A 30 -5.70 3.68 3.23
N ILE A 31 -6.34 4.78 2.85
CA ILE A 31 -7.17 5.57 3.77
C ILE A 31 -8.55 5.70 3.14
N TYR A 32 -9.60 5.53 3.93
CA TYR A 32 -10.96 5.75 3.46
C TYR A 32 -11.87 6.23 4.58
N SER A 33 -12.93 6.97 4.24
CA SER A 33 -13.97 7.36 5.18
C SER A 33 -14.76 6.14 5.64
N GLU A 34 -14.98 5.98 6.95
CA GLU A 34 -15.70 4.83 7.50
C GLU A 34 -17.16 4.80 7.03
N THR A 35 -17.83 5.95 7.04
CA THR A 35 -19.25 6.07 6.69
C THR A 35 -19.51 5.95 5.18
N SER A 36 -18.70 6.64 4.37
CA SER A 36 -18.94 6.72 2.92
C SER A 36 -18.13 5.72 2.10
N ASN A 37 -17.18 5.02 2.72
CA ASN A 37 -16.19 4.16 2.06
C ASN A 37 -15.43 4.85 0.92
N ARG A 38 -15.38 6.19 0.93
CA ARG A 38 -14.67 6.97 -0.07
C ARG A 38 -13.18 6.92 0.23
N ALA A 39 -12.40 6.40 -0.73
CA ALA A 39 -10.95 6.36 -0.63
C ALA A 39 -10.35 7.78 -0.65
N ALA A 40 -9.34 7.99 0.19
CA ALA A 40 -8.44 9.11 0.10
C ALA A 40 -7.54 8.95 -1.12
N ARG A 41 -7.15 10.07 -1.74
CA ARG A 41 -6.26 10.04 -2.89
C ARG A 41 -4.81 10.20 -2.44
N PRO A 42 -3.93 9.21 -2.62
CA PRO A 42 -2.51 9.43 -2.47
C PRO A 42 -2.03 10.45 -3.51
N THR A 43 -1.30 11.49 -3.08
CA THR A 43 -0.88 12.59 -3.96
C THR A 43 0.62 12.73 -4.09
N ARG A 44 1.38 12.25 -3.12
CA ARG A 44 2.83 12.34 -3.14
C ARG A 44 3.48 11.15 -2.47
N PHE A 45 4.41 10.51 -3.19
CA PHE A 45 5.34 9.53 -2.63
C PHE A 45 6.65 10.23 -2.22
N ILE A 46 7.23 9.80 -1.10
CA ILE A 46 8.45 10.33 -0.51
C ILE A 46 9.34 9.15 -0.13
N ASP A 47 10.40 8.95 -0.91
CA ASP A 47 11.47 8.01 -0.57
C ASP A 47 12.52 8.73 0.28
N LYS A 48 12.70 8.30 1.54
CA LYS A 48 13.74 8.84 2.43
C LYS A 48 14.91 7.88 2.64
N SER A 49 14.92 6.72 1.96
CA SER A 49 16.00 5.74 2.07
C SER A 49 17.37 6.31 1.67
N ASN A 50 17.40 7.35 0.84
CA ASN A 50 18.62 7.97 0.32
C ASN A 50 19.19 9.14 1.17
N VAL A 51 18.58 9.50 2.30
CA VAL A 51 18.96 10.74 3.04
C VAL A 51 20.16 10.52 3.98
N HIS A 52 20.44 9.29 4.37
CA HIS A 52 21.64 8.93 5.13
C HIS A 52 22.33 7.80 4.39
N GLY A 53 23.53 8.05 3.84
CA GLY A 53 24.30 7.16 2.96
C GLY A 53 24.78 5.84 3.58
N VAL A 54 23.98 5.22 4.45
CA VAL A 54 24.16 3.87 4.92
C VAL A 54 23.62 2.96 3.82
N GLN A 55 24.51 2.46 2.98
CA GLN A 55 24.20 1.43 2.00
C GLN A 55 23.46 0.26 2.70
N PRO A 56 22.29 -0.18 2.19
CA PRO A 56 21.70 -1.41 2.66
C PRO A 56 22.67 -2.57 2.41
N LEU A 57 22.79 -3.49 3.37
CA LEU A 57 23.63 -4.70 3.26
C LEU A 57 23.25 -5.61 2.07
N SER A 58 22.09 -5.39 1.45
CA SER A 58 21.67 -6.04 0.21
C SER A 58 21.90 -5.14 -1.00
N SER A 59 22.88 -5.51 -1.84
CA SER A 59 23.27 -4.80 -3.06
C SER A 59 22.29 -4.92 -4.24
N SER A 60 21.08 -5.45 -4.03
CA SER A 60 20.07 -5.61 -5.08
C SER A 60 18.95 -4.59 -4.93
N ALA A 61 18.63 -3.90 -6.02
CA ALA A 61 17.44 -3.08 -6.12
C ALA A 61 16.19 -3.89 -5.74
N PRO A 62 15.15 -3.25 -5.13
CA PRO A 62 13.93 -3.95 -4.74
C PRO A 62 13.25 -4.57 -5.96
N ALA A 63 12.65 -5.75 -5.78
CA ALA A 63 11.95 -6.43 -6.87
C ALA A 63 10.71 -5.64 -7.32
N TYR A 64 10.09 -4.88 -6.42
CA TYR A 64 9.03 -3.94 -6.73
C TYR A 64 9.36 -2.57 -6.13
N PRO A 65 9.49 -1.50 -6.93
CA PRO A 65 9.70 -0.17 -6.40
C PRO A 65 8.45 0.33 -5.66
N GLY A 66 8.68 1.10 -4.60
CA GLY A 66 7.61 1.80 -3.88
C GLY A 66 6.99 2.91 -4.73
N GLY A 67 5.76 3.26 -4.40
CA GLY A 67 5.04 4.31 -5.11
C GLY A 67 3.54 4.34 -4.83
N ILE A 68 2.87 5.20 -5.61
CA ILE A 68 1.42 5.35 -5.59
C ILE A 68 0.83 4.46 -6.68
N ASN A 69 -0.19 3.69 -6.30
CA ASN A 69 -1.04 2.96 -7.23
C ASN A 69 -2.37 3.70 -7.35
N ASP A 70 -2.54 4.45 -8.45
CA ASP A 70 -3.74 5.25 -8.70
C ASP A 70 -5.00 4.39 -8.88
N GLU A 71 -4.87 3.21 -9.50
CA GLU A 71 -5.99 2.26 -9.73
C GLU A 71 -6.65 1.84 -8.42
N ASP A 72 -5.82 1.65 -7.39
CA ASP A 72 -6.21 1.16 -6.07
C ASP A 72 -6.35 2.29 -5.04
N SER A 73 -6.03 3.53 -5.41
CA SER A 73 -5.88 4.68 -4.51
C SER A 73 -5.03 4.33 -3.28
N CYS A 74 -3.93 3.61 -3.47
CA CYS A 74 -3.08 3.13 -2.39
C CYS A 74 -1.63 3.58 -2.54
N PHE A 75 -0.96 3.76 -1.40
CA PHE A 75 0.50 3.79 -1.33
C PHE A 75 0.99 2.35 -1.14
N ARG A 76 2.08 1.98 -1.79
CA ARG A 76 2.77 0.72 -1.53
C ARG A 76 4.25 1.00 -1.36
N CYS A 77 4.87 0.44 -0.32
CA CYS A 77 6.30 0.60 -0.13
C CYS A 77 7.11 -0.26 -1.10
N SER A 78 8.40 0.04 -1.26
CA SER A 78 9.32 -0.85 -1.97
C SER A 78 9.30 -2.24 -1.34
N SER A 79 9.41 -3.28 -2.18
CA SER A 79 9.47 -4.64 -1.67
C SER A 79 10.81 -4.93 -1.00
N PHE A 80 10.77 -5.82 -0.02
CA PHE A 80 11.95 -6.32 0.67
C PHE A 80 11.86 -7.83 0.79
N TYR A 81 13.00 -8.50 0.65
CA TYR A 81 13.08 -9.95 0.68
C TYR A 81 13.45 -10.44 2.06
N ILE A 82 12.60 -11.29 2.65
CA ILE A 82 12.86 -11.93 3.95
C ILE A 82 13.49 -13.30 3.72
N ARG A 83 14.67 -13.53 4.30
CA ARG A 83 15.41 -14.80 4.20
C ARG A 83 15.35 -15.60 5.49
N TYR A 84 15.45 -14.91 6.62
CA TYR A 84 15.66 -15.54 7.91
C TYR A 84 14.68 -15.02 8.95
N ARG A 85 14.55 -15.78 10.03
CA ARG A 85 13.95 -15.29 11.28
C ARG A 85 14.81 -14.17 11.85
N GLU A 86 14.19 -13.29 12.65
CA GLU A 86 14.88 -12.19 13.34
C GLU A 86 15.62 -11.23 12.38
N GLU A 87 14.99 -10.89 11.26
CA GLU A 87 15.52 -9.96 10.25
C GLU A 87 14.85 -8.58 10.36
N THR A 88 15.64 -7.50 10.26
CA THR A 88 15.11 -6.12 10.26
C THR A 88 15.39 -5.48 8.91
N HIS A 89 14.36 -4.87 8.33
CA HIS A 89 14.44 -4.09 7.10
C HIS A 89 14.08 -2.64 7.39
N GLN A 90 14.91 -1.74 6.87
CA GLN A 90 14.61 -0.31 6.89
C GLN A 90 13.77 0.03 5.66
N ILE A 91 12.62 0.65 5.87
CA ILE A 91 11.72 1.08 4.79
C ILE A 91 11.94 2.57 4.52
N ASN A 92 11.75 3.42 5.54
CA ASN A 92 11.87 4.88 5.45
C ASN A 92 11.13 5.51 4.27
N GLU A 93 9.89 5.08 4.01
CA GLU A 93 9.08 5.60 2.92
C GLU A 93 7.82 6.27 3.48
N ALA A 94 7.35 7.30 2.80
CA ALA A 94 6.13 7.99 3.18
C ALA A 94 5.24 8.31 1.98
N ALA A 95 3.96 8.49 2.25
CA ALA A 95 3.00 9.02 1.30
C ALA A 95 2.09 10.07 1.93
N LEU A 96 1.77 11.10 1.15
CA LEU A 96 0.76 12.08 1.47
C LEU A 96 -0.56 11.71 0.80
N PHE A 97 -1.65 11.77 1.55
CA PHE A 97 -3.01 11.49 1.08
C PHE A 97 -3.88 12.72 1.26
N ASP A 98 -4.70 13.01 0.24
CA ASP A 98 -5.78 13.98 0.32
C ASP A 98 -7.07 13.25 0.71
N VAL A 99 -7.66 13.64 1.84
CA VAL A 99 -8.95 13.15 2.32
C VAL A 99 -9.97 14.28 2.19
N GLU A 100 -11.03 14.05 1.42
CA GLU A 100 -12.11 15.01 1.24
C GLU A 100 -13.38 14.52 1.98
N LEU A 101 -13.78 15.25 3.02
CA LEU A 101 -14.93 14.93 3.85
C LEU A 101 -16.01 16.00 3.74
N PRO A 102 -17.30 15.63 3.68
CA PRO A 102 -18.38 16.61 3.75
C PRO A 102 -18.32 17.32 5.10
N VAL A 103 -18.51 18.65 5.11
CA VAL A 103 -18.56 19.43 6.36
C VAL A 103 -19.94 19.25 7.00
N PRO A 104 -20.03 18.64 8.19
CA PRO A 104 -21.29 18.50 8.90
C PRO A 104 -21.64 19.80 9.63
N GLN A 105 -22.90 19.94 10.05
CA GLN A 105 -23.41 21.17 10.68
C GLN A 105 -22.72 21.49 12.01
N ASP A 106 -22.29 20.47 12.74
CA ASP A 106 -21.63 20.54 14.05
C ASP A 106 -20.09 20.48 13.95
N PHE A 107 -19.54 20.42 12.73
CA PHE A 107 -18.10 20.24 12.47
C PHE A 107 -17.48 18.97 13.09
N VAL A 108 -18.31 17.96 13.41
CA VAL A 108 -17.84 16.63 13.84
C VAL A 108 -17.70 15.72 12.63
N PHE A 109 -16.50 15.66 12.06
CA PHE A 109 -16.23 14.88 10.84
C PHE A 109 -16.40 13.38 11.03
N ASP A 110 -16.76 12.69 9.95
CA ASP A 110 -16.78 11.23 9.91
C ASP A 110 -15.39 10.65 10.22
N PRO A 111 -15.30 9.58 11.02
CA PRO A 111 -14.06 8.86 11.21
C PRO A 111 -13.52 8.31 9.89
N CYS A 112 -12.20 8.19 9.83
CA CYS A 112 -11.47 7.58 8.72
C CYS A 112 -10.78 6.31 9.21
N ILE A 113 -10.61 5.38 8.29
CA ILE A 113 -9.86 4.15 8.49
C ILE A 113 -8.54 4.26 7.75
N LEU A 114 -7.44 4.11 8.50
CA LEU A 114 -6.10 3.90 7.98
C LEU A 114 -5.83 2.39 7.97
N GLN A 115 -5.77 1.82 6.77
CA GLN A 115 -5.61 0.38 6.54
C GLN A 115 -4.21 0.09 6.03
N PHE A 116 -3.53 -0.85 6.69
CA PHE A 116 -2.25 -1.41 6.29
C PHE A 116 -2.43 -2.84 5.81
N GLU A 117 -1.75 -3.22 4.74
CA GLU A 117 -1.85 -4.52 4.08
C GLU A 117 -0.45 -5.13 3.99
N LEU A 118 -0.26 -6.29 4.60
CA LEU A 118 0.95 -7.09 4.39
C LEU A 118 0.77 -7.89 3.11
N LEU A 119 1.66 -7.68 2.15
CA LEU A 119 1.64 -8.31 0.86
C LEU A 119 2.84 -9.26 0.73
N PHE A 120 2.67 -10.38 0.04
CA PHE A 120 3.69 -11.42 -0.10
C PHE A 120 3.73 -12.04 -1.48
N GLN A 121 4.92 -12.41 -1.92
CA GLN A 121 5.11 -13.27 -3.07
C GLN A 121 6.20 -14.32 -2.79
N LYS A 122 5.86 -15.58 -3.07
CA LYS A 122 6.80 -16.70 -3.00
C LYS A 122 7.99 -16.49 -3.96
N PRO A 123 9.21 -16.89 -3.56
CA PRO A 123 10.39 -16.77 -4.39
C PRO A 123 10.21 -17.57 -5.68
N ASN A 124 10.33 -16.88 -6.82
CA ASN A 124 10.19 -17.52 -8.11
C ASN A 124 11.50 -18.22 -8.49
N LYS A 125 11.58 -19.53 -8.20
CA LYS A 125 12.75 -20.38 -8.54
C LYS A 125 13.12 -20.36 -10.03
N ALA A 126 12.16 -20.11 -10.93
CA ALA A 126 12.43 -20.04 -12.37
C ALA A 126 13.22 -18.77 -12.76
N ARG A 127 13.05 -17.68 -12.02
CA ARG A 127 13.74 -16.40 -12.25
C ARG A 127 15.20 -16.41 -11.80
N ALA A 128 15.55 -17.32 -10.89
CA ALA A 128 16.93 -17.53 -10.44
C ALA A 128 17.75 -18.39 -11.42
N LEU A 129 17.09 -19.23 -12.23
CA LEU A 129 17.74 -20.17 -13.15
C LEU A 129 17.85 -19.64 -14.58
N VAL A 130 16.89 -18.82 -15.00
CA VAL A 130 16.90 -18.15 -16.30
C VAL A 130 17.15 -16.70 -15.99
N GLY A 131 18.32 -16.15 -16.34
CA GLY A 131 18.65 -14.72 -16.21
C GLY A 131 17.79 -13.79 -17.09
N GLY A 132 16.51 -14.12 -17.28
CA GLY A 132 15.55 -13.41 -18.09
C GLY A 132 15.01 -12.19 -17.35
N GLN A 133 15.50 -11.02 -17.75
CA GLN A 133 15.02 -9.71 -17.34
C GLN A 133 13.67 -9.31 -17.95
N ASP A 134 13.07 -10.11 -18.84
CA ASP A 134 12.14 -9.54 -19.83
C ASP A 134 10.64 -9.65 -19.52
N ALA A 135 10.24 -10.12 -18.34
CA ALA A 135 8.84 -10.02 -17.91
C ALA A 135 8.67 -8.81 -16.98
N PRO A 136 7.85 -7.80 -17.35
CA PRO A 136 7.59 -6.67 -16.47
C PRO A 136 7.07 -7.18 -15.12
N LEU A 137 7.66 -6.67 -14.06
CA LEU A 137 7.29 -6.94 -12.67
C LEU A 137 5.91 -6.38 -12.42
N THR A 138 4.87 -7.16 -12.71
CA THR A 138 3.49 -6.76 -12.45
C THR A 138 3.21 -6.85 -10.96
N LEU A 139 2.91 -5.72 -10.34
CA LEU A 139 2.51 -5.61 -8.93
C LEU A 139 1.31 -6.48 -8.54
N ASN A 140 0.47 -6.88 -9.51
CA ASN A 140 -0.68 -7.76 -9.31
C ASN A 140 -0.32 -9.19 -8.84
N ARG A 141 0.95 -9.49 -8.65
CA ARG A 141 1.44 -10.81 -8.20
C ARG A 141 1.60 -10.92 -6.68
N LEU A 142 1.57 -9.80 -5.96
CA LEU A 142 1.66 -9.82 -4.51
C LEU A 142 0.31 -10.23 -3.91
N LEU A 143 0.32 -11.29 -3.13
CA LEU A 143 -0.84 -11.82 -2.42
C LEU A 143 -1.05 -11.05 -1.12
N LEU A 144 -2.31 -10.69 -0.83
CA LEU A 144 -2.67 -10.12 0.47
C LEU A 144 -2.58 -11.21 1.55
N VAL A 145 -1.71 -10.99 2.53
CA VAL A 145 -1.47 -11.91 3.65
C VAL A 145 -2.34 -11.54 4.84
N ALA A 146 -2.31 -10.27 5.20
CA ALA A 146 -2.96 -9.77 6.39
C ALA A 146 -3.29 -8.28 6.26
N THR A 147 -4.22 -7.83 7.09
CA THR A 147 -4.66 -6.43 7.11
C THR A 147 -4.75 -5.96 8.55
N HIS A 148 -4.20 -4.77 8.82
CA HIS A 148 -4.30 -4.09 10.09
C HIS A 148 -4.98 -2.73 9.90
N LYS A 149 -5.89 -2.33 10.79
CA LYS A 149 -6.69 -1.11 10.63
C LYS A 149 -6.66 -0.25 11.89
N PHE A 150 -6.42 1.04 11.69
CA PHE A 150 -6.62 2.07 12.71
C PHE A 150 -7.79 2.94 12.31
N ARG A 151 -8.65 3.24 13.28
CA ARG A 151 -9.67 4.27 13.16
C ARG A 151 -9.11 5.57 13.70
N PHE A 152 -9.30 6.65 12.97
CA PHE A 152 -8.98 7.98 13.45
C PHE A 152 -10.06 9.00 13.15
N LEU A 153 -10.16 10.01 14.01
CA LEU A 153 -11.09 11.12 13.84
C LEU A 153 -10.33 12.34 13.33
N PRO A 154 -10.55 12.78 12.08
CA PRO A 154 -9.99 14.03 11.58
C PRO A 154 -10.49 15.21 12.42
N SER A 155 -9.57 16.10 12.80
CA SER A 155 -9.89 17.27 13.64
C SER A 155 -9.28 18.54 13.06
N GLN A 156 -9.85 19.69 13.42
CA GLN A 156 -9.34 21.00 12.99
C GLN A 156 -7.96 21.32 13.59
N GLN A 157 -7.64 20.76 14.75
CA GLN A 157 -6.34 20.93 15.43
C GLN A 157 -5.26 20.02 14.84
N GLY A 158 -5.64 19.12 13.94
CA GLY A 158 -4.79 18.04 13.46
C GLY A 158 -4.66 16.90 14.49
N SER A 159 -4.03 15.82 14.04
CA SER A 159 -3.70 14.68 14.87
C SER A 159 -2.39 14.04 14.42
N PHE A 160 -1.71 13.39 15.35
CA PHE A 160 -0.51 12.60 15.10
C PHE A 160 -0.61 11.32 15.90
N GLY A 161 -0.22 10.20 15.31
CA GLY A 161 -0.24 8.90 15.94
C GLY A 161 0.95 8.05 15.52
N HIS A 162 1.53 7.35 16.49
CA HIS A 162 2.40 6.21 16.24
C HIS A 162 1.53 4.97 16.04
N CYS A 163 1.74 4.27 14.93
CA CYS A 163 1.01 3.08 14.52
C CYS A 163 1.93 1.87 14.70
N HIS A 164 1.84 1.21 15.85
CA HIS A 164 2.56 -0.05 16.09
C HIS A 164 1.79 -1.20 15.44
N LEU A 165 2.29 -1.69 14.31
CA LEU A 165 1.61 -2.66 13.46
C LEU A 165 2.07 -4.07 13.75
N THR A 166 1.13 -4.96 14.04
CA THR A 166 1.34 -6.42 14.04
C THR A 166 0.31 -7.07 13.14
N PHE A 167 0.72 -8.01 12.30
CA PHE A 167 -0.17 -8.66 11.33
C PHE A 167 -0.68 -10.03 11.78
N ASP A 168 -0.33 -10.45 12.99
CA ASP A 168 -0.73 -11.70 13.61
C ASP A 168 -0.76 -11.56 15.14
N ASP A 169 -1.46 -12.48 15.80
CA ASP A 169 -1.63 -12.49 17.27
C ASP A 169 -0.33 -12.81 18.02
N MET A 170 0.60 -13.50 17.36
CA MET A 170 1.88 -13.92 17.92
C MET A 170 2.97 -12.85 17.79
N HIS A 171 2.63 -11.68 17.22
CA HIS A 171 3.52 -10.57 16.95
C HIS A 171 4.77 -11.00 16.17
N THR A 172 4.64 -11.96 15.24
CA THR A 172 5.78 -12.51 14.49
C THR A 172 6.39 -11.53 13.50
N CYS A 173 5.69 -10.44 13.21
CA CYS A 173 6.23 -9.28 12.51
C CYS A 173 5.73 -7.98 13.15
N ILE A 174 6.59 -6.97 13.13
CA ILE A 174 6.32 -5.65 13.67
C ILE A 174 6.68 -4.62 12.61
N VAL A 175 5.80 -3.63 12.39
CA VAL A 175 6.08 -2.47 11.54
C VAL A 175 5.91 -1.20 12.35
N GLU A 176 6.90 -0.33 12.25
CA GLU A 176 6.88 0.99 12.86
C GLU A 176 6.34 2.00 11.86
N GLY A 177 5.13 2.49 12.13
CA GLY A 177 4.44 3.46 11.30
C GLY A 177 4.12 4.73 12.06
N TYR A 178 4.01 5.84 11.34
CA TYR A 178 3.56 7.13 11.87
C TYR A 178 2.53 7.72 10.93
N ALA A 179 1.49 8.33 11.49
CA ALA A 179 0.48 9.04 10.72
C ALA A 179 0.26 10.44 11.31
N SER A 180 0.23 11.46 10.47
CA SER A 180 -0.24 12.79 10.85
C SER A 180 -1.37 13.22 9.95
N CYS A 181 -2.38 13.86 10.51
CA CYS A 181 -3.53 14.41 9.79
C CYS A 181 -3.65 15.89 10.10
N VAL A 182 -3.74 16.72 9.07
CA VAL A 182 -3.89 18.18 9.23
C VAL A 182 -4.99 18.67 8.31
N LEU A 183 -5.86 19.53 8.83
CA LEU A 183 -6.85 20.23 8.02
C LEU A 183 -6.12 21.24 7.12
N SER A 184 -6.24 21.06 5.81
CA SER A 184 -5.57 21.92 4.82
C SER A 184 -6.45 23.08 4.38
N SER A 185 -7.70 22.82 4.03
CA SER A 185 -8.61 23.86 3.52
C SER A 185 -10.09 23.44 3.54
N PHE A 186 -10.97 24.40 3.28
CA PHE A 186 -12.38 24.16 3.00
C PHE A 186 -12.75 24.63 1.59
N THR A 187 -13.69 23.94 0.96
CA THR A 187 -14.19 24.27 -0.39
C THR A 187 -15.71 24.32 -0.43
N ALA A 188 -16.26 25.37 -1.04
CA ALA A 188 -17.69 25.56 -1.23
C ALA A 188 -18.13 24.89 -2.55
N GLY A 189 -18.71 23.69 -2.47
CA GLY A 189 -19.23 22.93 -3.62
C GLY A 189 -18.60 21.55 -3.72
N ARG A 190 -19.21 20.63 -4.49
CA ARG A 190 -18.55 19.36 -4.86
C ARG A 190 -17.38 19.69 -5.79
N CYS A 191 -16.17 19.29 -5.42
CA CYS A 191 -15.03 19.34 -6.34
C CYS A 191 -15.16 18.16 -7.32
N GLU A 192 -16.13 18.24 -8.24
CA GLU A 192 -16.01 17.49 -9.49
C GLU A 192 -14.85 18.15 -10.23
N LEU A 193 -13.68 17.52 -10.17
CA LEU A 193 -12.44 17.98 -10.77
C LEU A 193 -12.71 18.44 -12.21
N LEU A 194 -12.84 19.75 -12.42
CA LEU A 194 -12.75 20.31 -13.76
C LEU A 194 -11.34 19.97 -14.28
N PRO A 195 -11.21 19.44 -15.51
CA PRO A 195 -9.90 19.24 -16.11
C PRO A 195 -9.20 20.60 -16.17
N ARG A 196 -8.02 20.66 -15.55
CA ARG A 196 -7.09 21.81 -15.47
C ARG A 196 -7.40 22.90 -16.51
N MET A 197 -8.09 23.96 -16.11
CA MET A 197 -8.24 25.15 -16.96
C MET A 197 -7.57 26.36 -16.32
N PHE A 198 -6.64 26.91 -17.11
CA PHE A 198 -6.17 28.29 -17.13
C PHE A 198 -5.51 28.85 -15.86
N ILE A 199 -4.17 28.81 -15.88
CA ILE A 199 -3.34 29.79 -15.18
C ILE A 199 -3.48 31.12 -15.96
N PRO A 200 -4.02 32.20 -15.36
CA PRO A 200 -3.96 33.51 -16.00
C PRO A 200 -2.51 34.03 -15.95
N PRO A 201 -2.03 34.74 -16.97
CA PRO A 201 -0.68 35.29 -16.97
C PRO A 201 -0.53 36.33 -15.84
N GLU A 202 0.63 36.31 -15.17
CA GLU A 202 0.93 37.23 -14.07
C GLU A 202 0.91 38.71 -14.53
N PRO A 203 0.33 39.63 -13.74
CA PRO A 203 0.38 41.04 -14.05
C PRO A 203 1.75 41.67 -13.71
N ASP A 204 2.16 42.59 -14.59
CA ASP A 204 3.43 43.31 -14.54
C ASP A 204 3.71 44.05 -13.22
N LYS A 205 4.94 43.88 -12.74
CA LYS A 205 5.49 44.51 -11.53
C LYS A 205 5.59 46.03 -11.67
N LYS A 206 4.71 46.79 -11.02
CA LYS A 206 4.95 48.22 -10.71
C LYS A 206 5.65 48.38 -9.36
N LYS A 207 6.81 49.05 -9.41
CA LYS A 207 7.65 49.45 -8.27
C LYS A 207 7.01 50.56 -7.41
N GLY A 208 7.12 50.41 -6.09
CA GLY A 208 7.01 51.44 -5.06
C GLY A 208 5.80 51.19 -4.14
N LYS A 209 5.90 51.15 -2.81
CA LYS A 209 6.50 52.13 -1.89
C LYS A 209 6.56 51.51 -0.47
N LYS A 210 7.57 51.88 0.33
CA LYS A 210 7.77 51.47 1.74
C LYS A 210 6.59 51.85 2.64
N SER A 211 6.12 50.92 3.49
CA SER A 211 5.45 51.24 4.74
C SER A 211 5.66 50.15 5.80
N LYS A 212 6.23 50.61 6.93
CA LYS A 212 6.05 50.25 8.34
C LYS A 212 5.89 48.77 8.73
N GLU A 213 6.92 48.33 9.44
CA GLU A 213 7.07 47.11 10.23
C GLU A 213 6.04 47.09 11.38
N GLU A 214 5.13 46.11 11.33
CA GLU A 214 4.20 45.76 12.40
C GLU A 214 4.66 44.42 12.98
N GLU A 215 4.92 44.43 14.29
CA GLU A 215 5.50 43.35 15.07
C GLU A 215 4.54 42.15 15.10
N ALA A 216 4.94 41.05 14.43
CA ALA A 216 4.17 39.82 14.41
C ALA A 216 4.21 39.14 15.79
N PRO A 217 3.06 38.68 16.33
CA PRO A 217 3.04 37.92 17.56
C PRO A 217 3.83 36.61 17.39
N PRO A 218 4.54 36.16 18.45
CA PRO A 218 5.33 34.95 18.37
C PRO A 218 4.44 33.74 18.04
N PRO A 219 4.95 32.74 17.30
CA PRO A 219 4.20 31.53 17.03
C PRO A 219 3.82 30.87 18.36
N VAL A 220 2.53 30.68 18.57
CA VAL A 220 2.00 29.87 19.66
C VAL A 220 2.47 28.45 19.40
N VAL A 221 3.54 28.05 20.09
CA VAL A 221 3.99 26.66 20.17
C VAL A 221 2.92 25.93 20.98
N GLY A 222 1.94 25.36 20.26
CA GLY A 222 0.97 24.47 20.85
C GLY A 222 1.70 23.28 21.48
N THR A 223 1.45 23.06 22.76
CA THR A 223 1.82 21.83 23.45
C THR A 223 1.16 20.66 22.75
N PHE A 224 1.97 19.79 22.13
CA PHE A 224 1.52 18.53 21.56
C PHE A 224 1.06 17.61 22.69
N THR A 225 -0.23 17.62 22.98
CA THR A 225 -0.86 16.48 23.65
C THR A 225 -0.81 15.31 22.69
N VAL A 226 -0.24 14.19 23.15
CA VAL A 226 -0.34 12.88 22.49
C VAL A 226 -1.83 12.57 22.43
N ASN A 227 -2.47 12.95 21.33
CA ASN A 227 -3.91 12.81 21.16
C ASN A 227 -4.15 11.35 20.75
N SER A 228 -4.86 10.60 21.59
CA SER A 228 -5.19 9.17 21.39
C SER A 228 -6.23 8.95 20.28
N ASN A 229 -6.09 9.66 19.16
CA ASN A 229 -7.07 9.69 18.08
C ASN A 229 -6.90 8.53 17.11
N PHE A 230 -5.75 7.84 17.10
CA PHE A 230 -5.57 6.61 16.33
C PHE A 230 -5.84 5.44 17.26
N LEU A 231 -7.04 4.88 17.15
CA LEU A 231 -7.45 3.72 17.92
C LEU A 231 -7.37 2.48 17.03
N PRO A 232 -6.82 1.35 17.50
CA PRO A 232 -6.97 0.10 16.79
C PRO A 232 -8.47 -0.19 16.62
N CYS A 233 -8.89 -0.56 15.41
CA CYS A 233 -10.25 -1.10 15.27
C CYS A 233 -10.34 -2.39 16.07
N GLU A 234 -11.31 -2.48 16.99
CA GLU A 234 -11.59 -3.77 17.64
C GLU A 234 -11.88 -4.79 16.55
N GLN A 235 -10.98 -5.77 16.42
CA GLN A 235 -11.16 -6.87 15.51
C GLN A 235 -12.40 -7.64 15.97
N GLY A 236 -13.51 -7.48 15.26
CA GLY A 236 -14.67 -8.35 15.43
C GLY A 236 -14.21 -9.78 15.23
N GLY A 237 -14.02 -10.50 16.33
CA GLY A 237 -13.42 -11.82 16.40
C GLY A 237 -14.15 -12.83 15.51
N ARG A 238 -13.68 -12.94 14.27
CA ARG A 238 -13.63 -14.22 13.57
C ARG A 238 -12.17 -14.58 13.57
N GLY A 239 -11.81 -15.59 14.36
CA GLY A 239 -10.45 -16.08 14.46
C GLY A 239 -9.83 -16.16 13.08
N PHE A 240 -8.64 -15.58 12.94
CA PHE A 240 -7.89 -15.66 11.71
C PHE A 240 -7.84 -17.13 11.28
N PRO A 241 -8.25 -17.48 10.07
CA PRO A 241 -7.87 -18.78 9.56
C PRO A 241 -6.32 -18.74 9.54
N PRO A 242 -5.62 -19.78 10.03
CA PRO A 242 -4.17 -19.76 10.07
C PRO A 242 -3.69 -19.40 8.67
N LEU A 243 -2.68 -18.52 8.59
CA LEU A 243 -2.04 -18.03 7.35
C LEU A 243 -1.80 -19.14 6.32
N LEU A 244 -1.68 -20.38 6.79
CA LEU A 244 -1.66 -21.64 6.05
C LEU A 244 -2.84 -21.82 5.08
N THR A 245 -4.09 -21.58 5.47
CA THR A 245 -5.26 -22.00 4.68
C THR A 245 -5.47 -21.22 3.39
N GLY A 246 -5.09 -19.93 3.35
CA GLY A 246 -5.17 -19.11 2.14
C GLY A 246 -4.15 -19.57 1.09
N LEU A 247 -2.91 -19.82 1.53
CA LEU A 247 -1.81 -20.26 0.68
C LEU A 247 -1.94 -21.73 0.27
N GLU A 248 -2.45 -22.61 1.13
CA GLU A 248 -2.73 -24.02 0.83
C GLU A 248 -3.87 -24.18 -0.19
N ASN A 249 -4.91 -23.35 -0.10
CA ASN A 249 -6.01 -23.36 -1.07
C ASN A 249 -5.56 -22.85 -2.45
N GLU A 250 -4.62 -21.89 -2.50
CA GLU A 250 -4.03 -21.44 -3.74
C GLU A 250 -3.05 -22.48 -4.33
N GLU A 251 -2.28 -23.17 -3.49
CA GLU A 251 -1.47 -24.34 -3.90
C GLU A 251 -2.33 -25.46 -4.51
N ARG A 252 -3.49 -25.77 -3.92
CA ARG A 252 -4.44 -26.73 -4.51
C ARG A 252 -4.99 -26.26 -5.86
N ARG A 253 -5.27 -24.97 -6.03
CA ARG A 253 -5.71 -24.42 -7.33
C ARG A 253 -4.63 -24.51 -8.39
N TYR A 254 -3.38 -24.21 -8.04
CA TYR A 254 -2.24 -24.34 -8.97
C TYR A 254 -1.89 -25.80 -9.30
N ALA A 255 -1.98 -26.72 -8.34
CA ALA A 255 -1.77 -28.15 -8.58
C ALA A 255 -2.84 -28.71 -9.53
N ASN A 256 -4.13 -28.43 -9.28
CA ASN A 256 -5.22 -28.88 -10.13
C ASN A 256 -5.18 -28.27 -11.54
N SER A 257 -4.67 -27.04 -11.70
CA SER A 257 -4.47 -26.42 -13.01
C SER A 257 -3.35 -27.08 -13.83
N LYS A 258 -2.35 -27.67 -13.16
CA LYS A 258 -1.21 -28.30 -13.82
C LYS A 258 -1.58 -29.70 -14.33
N ASP A 259 -2.38 -30.43 -13.57
CA ASP A 259 -2.88 -31.76 -13.95
C ASP A 259 -3.87 -31.68 -15.14
N ALA A 260 -4.64 -30.60 -15.23
CA ALA A 260 -5.57 -30.36 -16.34
C ALA A 260 -4.88 -30.12 -17.70
N LEU A 261 -3.58 -29.75 -17.71
CA LEU A 261 -2.81 -29.58 -18.94
C LEU A 261 -2.11 -30.87 -19.41
N THR A 262 -1.91 -31.84 -18.53
CA THR A 262 -1.25 -33.12 -18.86
C THR A 262 -2.17 -34.18 -19.47
N ASP A 263 -3.49 -34.04 -19.36
CA ASP A 263 -4.44 -35.05 -19.85
C ASP A 263 -4.93 -34.87 -21.30
N ARG A 264 -4.39 -33.88 -22.04
CA ARG A 264 -4.78 -33.64 -23.44
C ARG A 264 -3.81 -34.15 -24.53
N SER A 265 -2.75 -34.89 -24.18
CA SER A 265 -1.75 -35.36 -25.16
C SER A 265 -1.67 -36.88 -25.37
N GLY A 266 -2.75 -37.63 -25.14
CA GLY A 266 -2.70 -39.10 -25.24
C GLY A 266 -3.94 -39.77 -25.80
N ARG A 267 -4.27 -39.54 -27.07
CA ARG A 267 -5.07 -40.50 -27.88
C ARG A 267 -4.97 -40.19 -29.37
N SER A 268 -3.97 -40.75 -30.04
CA SER A 268 -4.01 -41.02 -31.48
C SER A 268 -4.26 -42.51 -31.66
N GLU A 269 -5.46 -42.82 -32.16
CA GLU A 269 -5.89 -44.16 -32.52
C GLU A 269 -5.14 -44.62 -33.78
N VAL A 270 -4.48 -45.78 -33.69
CA VAL A 270 -3.95 -46.49 -34.85
C VAL A 270 -5.03 -47.47 -35.31
N SER A 271 -5.71 -47.14 -36.40
CA SER A 271 -6.57 -48.06 -37.15
C SER A 271 -5.79 -48.57 -38.37
N SER A 272 -5.41 -49.84 -38.35
CA SER A 272 -4.85 -50.55 -39.50
C SER A 272 -5.97 -51.30 -40.22
N SER A 273 -6.36 -50.79 -41.39
CA SER A 273 -7.21 -51.48 -42.35
C SER A 273 -6.37 -52.45 -43.18
N SER A 274 -6.67 -53.75 -43.09
CA SER A 274 -6.17 -54.78 -44.00
C SER A 274 -7.09 -54.86 -45.24
N SER A 275 -6.53 -54.58 -46.42
CA SER A 275 -7.16 -54.88 -47.70
C SER A 275 -6.47 -56.07 -48.36
N SER A 276 -7.32 -57.01 -48.77
CA SER A 276 -7.03 -58.18 -49.58
C SER A 276 -6.74 -57.80 -51.03
N SER A 277 -5.83 -58.54 -51.69
CA SER A 277 -6.00 -58.88 -53.10
C SER A 277 -5.17 -60.12 -53.46
N SER A 278 -5.90 -61.18 -53.75
CA SER A 278 -5.51 -62.35 -54.52
C SER A 278 -5.24 -61.95 -55.97
N SER A 279 -4.16 -62.43 -56.57
CA SER A 279 -4.03 -62.53 -58.02
C SER A 279 -3.53 -63.92 -58.39
N SER A 280 -4.38 -64.61 -59.14
CA SER A 280 -4.14 -65.86 -59.84
C SER A 280 -4.27 -65.56 -61.32
N SER A 281 -3.22 -65.82 -62.10
CA SER A 281 -3.17 -66.26 -63.51
C SER A 281 -1.74 -66.19 -63.99
#